data_AF-A0A1S2W418-F1
#
_entry.id   AF-A0A1S2W418-F1
#
_cell.length_a   1.000
_cell.length_b   1.000
_cell.length_c   1.000
_cell.angle_alpha   90.00
_cell.angle_beta   90.00
_cell.angle_gamma   90.00
#
_symmetry.space_group_name_H-M   'P 1'
#
loop_
_entity.id
_entity.type
_entity.pdbx_description
1 polymer ?
#
loop_
_entity_poly.entity_id
_entity_poly.type
_entity_poly.pdbx_seq_one_letter_code
_entity_poly.pdbx_strand_id
1 'polypeptide(L)'
;MTWLTWETYDSFFFRGNNNFDASSQFEAEAVFPPRPGTFYGAIRTAVMEQEDALEAFLQETDESLKQRIGSPTTHGSFRIRAVLLEHEETLYVPVPLDVQVIRTDAGYRGYPLTLHTVEPESGQSDGSAYRLLASHAVKSQSAQGKWMPFEQLIKGDYSQIVDLTFFVSKEEKTGIAIDEESHTVREGFLYQAVRSRLRPTVRIVTLCDGLETYPTTVRLGNVGTVWYGKERQISAFSKQKEQIRQHLNGQKQARIYALMPGLGTTDEYLIEASGRGELIGGWDMVKRRPKPRAQIRPAGTTRWITLQDTEAQLEQFWFTHHSETDEVGYGLTCLLPITPIEKGSFEQ
;
A
#
# COMPACT_ATOMS: atom_id res chain seq x y z
N MET A 1 12.51 4.90 13.83
CA MET A 1 11.73 5.21 12.62
C MET A 1 12.53 6.12 11.69
N THR A 2 12.75 5.65 10.47
CA THR A 2 13.55 6.32 9.43
C THR A 2 12.76 6.35 8.14
N TRP A 3 12.69 7.53 7.49
CA TRP A 3 12.05 7.66 6.19
C TRP A 3 13.12 7.56 5.09
N LEU A 4 12.87 6.69 4.11
CA LEU A 4 13.72 6.55 2.94
C LEU A 4 12.92 6.87 1.70
N THR A 5 13.53 7.61 0.79
CA THR A 5 13.00 7.87 -0.55
C THR A 5 13.78 7.05 -1.56
N TRP A 6 13.08 6.49 -2.55
CA TRP A 6 13.64 5.59 -3.54
C TRP A 6 13.30 6.07 -4.95
N GLU A 7 14.32 6.22 -5.77
CA GLU A 7 14.21 6.57 -7.18
C GLU A 7 14.97 5.57 -8.05
N THR A 8 14.53 5.42 -9.30
CA THR A 8 15.25 4.67 -10.32
C THR A 8 15.17 5.43 -11.64
N TYR A 9 16.24 5.36 -12.42
CA TYR A 9 16.32 5.97 -13.75
C TYR A 9 15.93 4.97 -14.84
N ASP A 10 15.74 3.70 -14.47
CA ASP A 10 15.44 2.60 -15.38
C ASP A 10 13.97 2.19 -15.35
N SER A 11 13.55 1.54 -16.43
CA SER A 11 12.26 0.84 -16.49
C SER A 11 12.25 -0.36 -15.53
N PHE A 12 11.19 -0.54 -14.76
CA PHE A 12 11.03 -1.62 -13.79
C PHE A 12 9.75 -2.43 -14.03
N PHE A 13 9.69 -3.62 -13.43
CA PHE A 13 8.52 -4.48 -13.47
C PHE A 13 8.35 -5.24 -12.16
N PHE A 14 7.17 -5.13 -11.57
CA PHE A 14 6.76 -5.84 -10.36
C PHE A 14 5.65 -6.81 -10.71
N ARG A 15 5.95 -8.10 -10.64
CA ARG A 15 4.99 -9.12 -11.06
C ARG A 15 3.86 -9.29 -10.04
N GLY A 16 2.63 -9.36 -10.54
CA GLY A 16 1.45 -9.78 -9.78
C GLY A 16 1.41 -11.29 -9.50
N ASN A 17 0.27 -11.78 -9.04
CA ASN A 17 0.13 -13.17 -8.59
C ASN A 17 -0.28 -14.17 -9.69
N ASN A 18 -0.39 -13.74 -10.95
CA ASN A 18 -0.80 -14.62 -12.03
C ASN A 18 0.34 -15.60 -12.42
N ASN A 19 -0.04 -16.84 -12.72
CA ASN A 19 0.86 -17.85 -13.23
C ASN A 19 1.45 -17.37 -14.57
N PHE A 20 2.74 -17.60 -14.75
CA PHE A 20 3.45 -17.33 -16.00
C PHE A 20 4.00 -18.67 -16.44
N ASP A 21 3.30 -19.29 -17.39
CA ASP A 21 3.92 -20.30 -18.22
C ASP A 21 4.50 -19.57 -19.43
N ALA A 22 5.78 -19.85 -19.73
CA ALA A 22 6.51 -19.22 -20.85
C ALA A 22 5.84 -19.45 -22.23
N SER A 23 4.86 -20.36 -22.30
CA SER A 23 4.03 -20.67 -23.46
C SER A 23 2.69 -19.92 -23.51
N SER A 24 2.32 -19.18 -22.46
CA SER A 24 1.00 -18.55 -22.35
C SER A 24 1.08 -17.03 -22.60
N GLN A 25 0.34 -16.54 -23.59
CA GLN A 25 0.21 -15.13 -23.99
C GLN A 25 -0.59 -14.29 -22.97
N PHE A 26 -0.34 -14.44 -21.67
CA PHE A 26 -0.93 -13.56 -20.67
C PHE A 26 0.04 -12.42 -20.35
N GLU A 27 -0.34 -11.19 -20.71
CA GLU A 27 0.30 -9.98 -20.19
C GLU A 27 0.34 -10.06 -18.67
N ALA A 28 1.53 -10.18 -18.09
CA ALA A 28 1.69 -10.25 -16.66
C ALA A 28 1.27 -8.90 -16.04
N GLU A 29 0.23 -8.91 -15.20
CA GLU A 29 -0.27 -7.71 -14.54
C GLU A 29 0.81 -7.14 -13.61
N ALA A 30 1.21 -5.89 -13.87
CA ALA A 30 2.19 -5.17 -13.06
C ALA A 30 1.53 -4.61 -11.79
N VAL A 31 2.14 -4.82 -10.64
CA VAL A 31 1.66 -4.29 -9.35
C VAL A 31 2.49 -3.07 -8.96
N PHE A 32 1.87 -1.89 -8.91
CA PHE A 32 2.51 -0.66 -8.46
C PHE A 32 1.57 0.16 -7.55
N PRO A 33 2.06 0.72 -6.42
CA PRO A 33 3.40 0.55 -5.85
C PRO A 33 3.69 -0.92 -5.48
N PRO A 34 4.98 -1.31 -5.38
CA PRO A 34 5.33 -2.66 -4.96
C PRO A 34 4.84 -2.92 -3.53
N ARG A 35 4.60 -4.19 -3.23
CA ARG A 35 4.16 -4.59 -1.90
C ARG A 35 5.26 -4.31 -0.85
N PRO A 36 4.88 -4.01 0.41
CA PRO A 36 5.83 -3.83 1.50
C PRO A 36 6.88 -4.96 1.63
N GLY A 37 6.45 -6.21 1.49
CA GLY A 37 7.34 -7.37 1.52
C GLY A 37 8.44 -7.39 0.44
N THR A 38 8.26 -6.68 -0.68
CA THR A 38 9.27 -6.55 -1.74
C THR A 38 10.45 -5.71 -1.25
N PHE A 39 10.19 -4.56 -0.61
CA PHE A 39 11.24 -3.77 0.02
C PHE A 39 11.86 -4.50 1.20
N TYR A 40 11.07 -5.26 1.97
CA TYR A 40 11.59 -5.99 3.12
C TYR A 40 12.65 -6.99 2.69
N GLY A 41 12.36 -7.78 1.65
CA GLY A 41 13.34 -8.68 1.06
C GLY A 41 14.55 -7.95 0.49
N ALA A 42 14.33 -6.90 -0.30
CA ALA A 42 15.42 -6.18 -0.97
C ALA A 42 16.39 -5.48 -0.01
N ILE A 43 15.89 -4.87 1.06
CA ILE A 43 16.73 -4.23 2.08
C ILE A 43 17.53 -5.28 2.84
N ARG A 44 16.92 -6.41 3.23
CA ARG A 44 17.64 -7.52 3.87
C ARG A 44 18.76 -8.05 2.97
N THR A 45 18.46 -8.25 1.68
CA THR A 45 19.45 -8.67 0.69
C THR A 45 20.59 -7.66 0.57
N ALA A 46 20.29 -6.37 0.47
CA ALA A 46 21.31 -5.34 0.37
C ALA A 46 22.21 -5.26 1.63
N VAL A 47 21.65 -5.44 2.84
CA VAL A 47 22.44 -5.53 4.08
C VAL A 47 23.38 -6.74 4.05
N MET A 48 22.88 -7.92 3.65
CA MET A 48 23.72 -9.12 3.53
C MET A 48 24.84 -8.95 2.50
N GLU A 49 24.56 -8.29 1.36
CA GLU A 49 25.57 -8.02 0.33
C GLU A 49 26.64 -7.04 0.82
N GLN A 50 26.25 -6.00 1.56
CA GLN A 50 27.18 -5.00 2.10
C GLN A 50 28.11 -5.57 3.18
N GLU A 51 27.62 -6.54 3.96
CA GLU A 51 28.35 -7.16 5.07
C GLU A 51 29.01 -8.51 4.68
N ASP A 52 28.91 -8.93 3.42
CA ASP A 52 29.36 -10.26 2.92
C ASP A 52 28.84 -11.42 3.79
N ALA A 53 27.58 -11.32 4.22
CA ALA A 53 27.02 -12.13 5.29
C ALA A 53 26.00 -13.19 4.81
N LEU A 54 25.98 -13.50 3.51
CA LEU A 54 25.01 -14.44 2.94
C LEU A 54 25.13 -15.84 3.54
N GLU A 55 26.33 -16.39 3.65
CA GLU A 55 26.53 -17.73 4.21
C GLU A 55 26.13 -17.77 5.69
N ALA A 56 26.54 -16.75 6.45
CA ALA A 56 26.20 -16.62 7.86
C ALA A 56 24.69 -16.49 8.08
N PHE A 57 23.98 -15.80 7.19
CA PHE A 57 22.52 -15.72 7.19
C PHE A 57 21.86 -17.07 6.90
N LEU A 58 22.35 -17.79 5.89
CA LEU A 58 21.79 -19.09 5.48
C LEU A 58 22.02 -20.18 6.54
N GLN A 59 23.18 -20.17 7.18
CA GLN A 59 23.54 -21.11 8.24
C GLN A 59 23.10 -20.66 9.65
N GLU A 60 22.57 -19.44 9.77
CA GLU A 60 22.17 -18.80 11.03
C GLU A 60 23.31 -18.74 12.09
N THR A 61 24.55 -18.50 11.66
CA THR A 61 25.74 -18.50 12.54
C THR A 61 26.07 -17.15 13.18
N ASP A 62 25.49 -16.06 12.66
CA ASP A 62 25.67 -14.70 13.19
C ASP A 62 24.39 -14.25 13.92
N GLU A 63 24.44 -14.29 15.25
CA GLU A 63 23.32 -13.87 16.10
C GLU A 63 23.02 -12.37 16.01
N SER A 64 24.02 -11.51 15.76
CA SER A 64 23.81 -10.08 15.58
C SER A 64 23.04 -9.80 14.30
N LEU A 65 23.45 -10.44 13.19
CA LEU A 65 22.76 -10.36 11.91
C LEU A 65 21.33 -10.91 12.01
N LYS A 66 21.15 -12.06 12.67
CA LYS A 66 19.84 -12.67 12.89
C LYS A 66 18.92 -11.78 13.72
N GLN A 67 19.43 -11.14 14.76
CA GLN A 67 18.66 -10.16 15.54
C GLN A 67 18.27 -8.95 14.70
N ARG A 68 19.14 -8.44 13.83
CA ARG A 68 18.89 -7.25 13.00
C ARG A 68 17.92 -7.53 11.85
N ILE A 69 18.27 -8.47 10.96
CA ILE A 69 17.55 -8.73 9.70
C ILE A 69 16.84 -10.09 9.65
N GLY A 70 16.85 -10.87 10.74
CA GLY A 70 16.19 -12.16 10.82
C GLY A 70 16.97 -13.29 10.17
N SER A 71 16.29 -14.41 9.94
CA SER A 71 16.83 -15.59 9.26
C SER A 71 15.99 -15.96 8.02
N PRO A 72 16.32 -17.03 7.29
CA PRO A 72 15.44 -17.57 6.24
C PRO A 72 14.00 -17.86 6.71
N THR A 73 13.77 -18.08 8.00
CA THR A 73 12.47 -18.48 8.55
C THR A 73 11.90 -17.56 9.61
N THR A 74 12.72 -16.67 10.19
CA THR A 74 12.28 -15.74 11.25
C THR A 74 12.53 -14.28 10.87
N HIS A 75 11.70 -13.38 11.40
CA HIS A 75 11.90 -11.95 11.29
C HIS A 75 12.86 -11.45 12.38
N GLY A 76 13.75 -10.50 12.04
CA GLY A 76 14.66 -9.83 12.99
C GLY A 76 13.96 -8.67 13.72
N SER A 77 14.69 -7.61 14.03
CA SER A 77 14.19 -6.34 14.58
C SER A 77 13.87 -5.33 13.47
N PHE A 78 14.47 -5.46 12.29
CA PHE A 78 14.17 -4.64 11.11
C PHE A 78 12.69 -4.79 10.73
N ARG A 79 12.02 -3.66 10.55
CA ARG A 79 10.60 -3.58 10.15
C ARG A 79 10.45 -2.62 8.99
N ILE A 80 9.60 -2.98 8.04
CA ILE A 80 8.97 -2.00 7.15
C ILE A 80 7.62 -1.65 7.74
N ARG A 81 7.32 -0.36 7.84
CA ARG A 81 6.06 0.16 8.37
C ARG A 81 5.12 0.61 7.25
N ALA A 82 5.64 1.22 6.20
CA ALA A 82 4.83 1.72 5.09
C ALA A 82 5.59 1.72 3.77
N VAL A 83 4.86 1.63 2.66
CA VAL A 83 5.33 1.94 1.30
C VAL A 83 4.34 2.91 0.65
N LEU A 84 4.74 4.16 0.50
CA LEU A 84 3.93 5.26 0.00
C LEU A 84 4.52 5.84 -1.30
N LEU A 85 3.82 6.79 -1.91
CA LEU A 85 4.28 7.53 -3.06
C LEU A 85 4.47 9.01 -2.71
N GLU A 86 5.51 9.61 -3.26
CA GLU A 86 5.77 11.05 -3.18
C GLU A 86 5.80 11.61 -4.61
N HIS A 87 5.25 12.80 -4.81
CA HIS A 87 5.45 13.61 -6.02
C HIS A 87 5.59 15.07 -5.58
N GLU A 88 6.64 15.75 -6.06
CA GLU A 88 6.93 17.15 -5.68
C GLU A 88 6.87 17.38 -4.15
N GLU A 89 7.51 16.49 -3.38
CA GLU A 89 7.55 16.52 -1.90
C GLU A 89 6.19 16.33 -1.20
N THR A 90 5.13 16.10 -1.96
CA THR A 90 3.80 15.79 -1.43
C THR A 90 3.64 14.28 -1.33
N LEU A 91 3.28 13.79 -0.14
CA LEU A 91 2.95 12.39 0.06
C LEU A 91 1.53 12.07 -0.39
N TYR A 92 1.40 10.97 -1.12
CA TYR A 92 0.14 10.44 -1.60
C TYR A 92 -0.19 9.13 -0.90
N VAL A 93 -1.48 9.00 -0.56
CA VAL A 93 -2.05 7.83 0.11
C VAL A 93 -3.25 7.32 -0.68
N PRO A 94 -3.64 6.05 -0.52
CA PRO A 94 -4.83 5.50 -1.14
C PRO A 94 -6.09 6.29 -0.75
N VAL A 95 -6.98 6.57 -1.68
CA VAL A 95 -8.26 7.20 -1.36
C VAL A 95 -9.06 6.27 -0.44
N PRO A 96 -9.63 6.77 0.68
CA PRO A 96 -10.52 5.97 1.52
C PRO A 96 -11.70 5.39 0.73
N LEU A 97 -12.06 4.13 1.01
CA LEU A 97 -13.11 3.42 0.27
C LEU A 97 -14.52 3.81 0.70
N ASP A 98 -14.65 4.60 1.77
CA ASP A 98 -15.87 5.33 2.14
C ASP A 98 -15.98 6.70 1.44
N VAL A 99 -15.31 6.90 0.30
CA VAL A 99 -15.42 8.10 -0.54
C VAL A 99 -15.96 7.71 -1.91
N GLN A 100 -17.07 8.35 -2.32
CA GLN A 100 -17.58 8.30 -3.67
C GLN A 100 -16.63 9.07 -4.60
N VAL A 101 -16.04 8.39 -5.58
CA VAL A 101 -15.19 9.02 -6.59
C VAL A 101 -15.98 9.27 -7.87
N ILE A 102 -15.99 10.51 -8.35
CA ILE A 102 -16.67 10.93 -9.58
C ILE A 102 -15.63 11.44 -10.57
N ARG A 103 -15.74 10.98 -11.83
CA ARG A 103 -14.90 11.47 -12.92
C ARG A 103 -15.44 12.80 -13.44
N THR A 104 -14.55 13.75 -13.63
CA THR A 104 -14.81 15.09 -14.18
C THR A 104 -13.87 15.35 -15.36
N ASP A 105 -14.07 16.44 -16.09
CA ASP A 105 -13.17 16.84 -17.19
C ASP A 105 -11.75 17.16 -16.69
N ALA A 106 -11.61 17.59 -15.44
CA ALA A 106 -10.34 17.93 -14.80
C ALA A 106 -9.67 16.75 -14.06
N GLY A 107 -10.25 15.55 -14.09
CA GLY A 107 -9.73 14.38 -13.37
C GLY A 107 -10.79 13.71 -12.49
N TYR A 108 -10.52 13.54 -11.20
CA TYR A 108 -11.44 12.90 -10.25
C TYR A 108 -11.70 13.80 -9.05
N ARG A 109 -12.94 13.77 -8.56
CA ARG A 109 -13.34 14.38 -7.28
C ARG A 109 -13.92 13.32 -6.36
N GLY A 110 -13.68 13.48 -5.06
CA GLY A 110 -14.22 12.60 -4.03
C GLY A 110 -15.30 13.30 -3.21
N TYR A 111 -16.24 12.50 -2.71
CA TYR A 111 -17.28 12.94 -1.78
C TYR A 111 -17.46 11.85 -0.71
N PRO A 112 -17.30 12.15 0.59
CA PRO A 112 -17.52 11.16 1.64
C PRO A 112 -18.90 10.52 1.50
N LEU A 113 -18.98 9.21 1.72
CA LEU A 113 -20.26 8.51 1.82
C LEU A 113 -20.97 8.90 3.12
N THR A 114 -22.29 8.82 3.08
CA THR A 114 -23.15 9.18 4.21
C THR A 114 -23.65 7.93 4.93
N LEU A 115 -23.66 7.96 6.27
CA LEU A 115 -24.16 6.87 7.08
C LEU A 115 -25.68 6.97 7.24
N HIS A 116 -26.38 5.91 6.90
CA HIS A 116 -27.83 5.78 7.06
C HIS A 116 -28.14 4.61 7.97
N THR A 117 -29.02 4.83 8.94
CA THR A 117 -29.60 3.77 9.75
C THR A 117 -30.65 3.04 8.93
N VAL A 118 -30.59 1.72 8.92
CA VAL A 118 -31.58 0.87 8.24
C VAL A 118 -32.62 0.42 9.27
N GLU A 119 -33.90 0.52 8.91
CA GLU A 119 -34.97 0.01 9.77
C GLU A 119 -34.94 -1.53 9.82
N PRO A 120 -35.09 -2.14 11.01
CA PRO A 120 -35.02 -3.59 11.19
C PRO A 120 -36.01 -4.39 10.32
N GLU A 121 -37.13 -3.79 9.97
CA GLU A 121 -38.23 -4.43 9.22
C GLU A 121 -38.04 -4.36 7.69
N SER A 122 -36.94 -3.77 7.19
CA SER A 122 -36.70 -3.54 5.76
C SER A 122 -36.41 -4.80 4.92
N GLY A 123 -36.46 -6.00 5.52
CA GLY A 123 -36.35 -7.28 4.81
C GLY A 123 -35.00 -7.53 4.13
N GLN A 124 -33.93 -6.86 4.57
CA GLN A 124 -32.61 -6.96 3.93
C GLN A 124 -31.85 -8.22 4.34
N SER A 125 -31.16 -8.84 3.37
CA SER A 125 -30.54 -10.16 3.54
C SER A 125 -29.24 -10.17 4.34
N ASP A 126 -28.58 -9.02 4.56
CA ASP A 126 -27.30 -8.94 5.27
C ASP A 126 -27.45 -8.61 6.78
N GLY A 127 -28.66 -8.26 7.24
CA GLY A 127 -28.96 -7.93 8.63
C GLY A 127 -28.23 -6.70 9.20
N SER A 128 -27.55 -5.89 8.38
CA SER A 128 -26.76 -4.77 8.87
C SER A 128 -27.62 -3.55 9.20
N ALA A 129 -27.40 -2.98 10.39
CA ALA A 129 -28.10 -1.80 10.91
C ALA A 129 -27.72 -0.48 10.22
N TYR A 130 -26.64 -0.48 9.42
CA TYR A 130 -26.11 0.73 8.80
C TYR A 130 -25.82 0.52 7.31
N ARG A 131 -25.86 1.63 6.54
CA ARG A 131 -25.45 1.70 5.14
C ARG A 131 -24.62 2.94 4.89
N LEU A 132 -23.64 2.81 4.00
CA LEU A 132 -22.96 3.95 3.41
C LEU A 132 -23.56 4.21 2.03
N LEU A 133 -24.13 5.40 1.85
CA LEU A 133 -24.77 5.82 0.60
C LEU A 133 -23.96 6.92 -0.06
N ALA A 134 -23.94 6.89 -1.39
CA ALA A 134 -23.36 7.94 -2.22
C ALA A 134 -24.06 9.28 -1.97
N SER A 135 -23.27 10.34 -1.90
CA SER A 135 -23.75 11.70 -1.67
C SER A 135 -24.35 12.33 -2.94
N HIS A 136 -23.96 11.84 -4.12
CA HIS A 136 -24.47 12.30 -5.40
C HIS A 136 -25.05 11.16 -6.23
N ALA A 137 -26.19 11.40 -6.87
CA ALA A 137 -26.88 10.46 -7.75
C ALA A 137 -26.25 10.40 -9.16
N VAL A 138 -24.92 10.23 -9.23
CA VAL A 138 -24.16 10.16 -10.48
C VAL A 138 -23.27 8.93 -10.55
N LYS A 139 -22.81 8.58 -11.75
CA LYS A 139 -21.97 7.40 -11.97
C LYS A 139 -20.64 7.52 -11.23
N SER A 140 -20.47 6.70 -10.20
CA SER A 140 -19.22 6.57 -9.45
C SER A 140 -18.17 5.75 -10.21
N GLN A 141 -16.91 6.03 -9.93
CA GLN A 141 -15.75 5.19 -10.22
C GLN A 141 -15.30 4.47 -8.94
N SER A 142 -14.48 3.43 -9.08
CA SER A 142 -13.86 2.80 -7.91
C SER A 142 -12.85 3.75 -7.28
N ALA A 143 -12.90 3.88 -5.95
CA ALA A 143 -11.86 4.53 -5.15
C ALA A 143 -10.60 3.65 -5.01
N GLN A 144 -10.74 2.33 -5.14
CA GLN A 144 -9.61 1.41 -5.07
C GLN A 144 -8.64 1.67 -6.24
N GLY A 145 -7.34 1.79 -5.93
CA GLY A 145 -6.30 2.13 -6.90
C GLY A 145 -6.23 3.63 -7.26
N LYS A 146 -6.99 4.48 -6.56
CA LYS A 146 -6.86 5.94 -6.61
C LYS A 146 -6.05 6.46 -5.43
N TRP A 147 -5.42 7.61 -5.61
CA TRP A 147 -4.51 8.22 -4.65
C TRP A 147 -4.85 9.70 -4.45
N MET A 148 -4.55 10.23 -3.28
CA MET A 148 -4.73 11.64 -2.96
C MET A 148 -3.64 12.15 -2.02
N PRO A 149 -3.36 13.47 -1.97
CA PRO A 149 -2.44 14.05 -1.00
C PRO A 149 -2.87 13.75 0.44
N PHE A 150 -1.93 13.30 1.28
CA PHE A 150 -2.22 12.96 2.67
C PHE A 150 -2.74 14.16 3.48
N GLU A 151 -2.16 15.35 3.25
CA GLU A 151 -2.58 16.57 3.94
C GLU A 151 -4.02 16.96 3.60
N GLN A 152 -4.46 16.76 2.36
CA GLN A 152 -5.84 17.03 1.94
C GLN A 152 -6.81 16.04 2.57
N LEU A 153 -6.44 14.75 2.64
CA LEU A 153 -7.24 13.73 3.32
C LEU A 153 -7.55 14.11 4.77
N ILE A 154 -6.55 14.62 5.49
CA ILE A 154 -6.69 15.04 6.90
C ILE A 154 -7.61 16.24 7.04
N LYS A 155 -7.57 17.16 6.08
CA LYS A 155 -8.45 18.33 6.01
C LYS A 155 -9.87 17.99 5.51
N GLY A 156 -10.12 16.74 5.10
CA GLY A 156 -11.38 16.34 4.47
C GLY A 156 -11.58 16.95 3.09
N ASP A 157 -10.51 17.39 2.43
CA ASP A 157 -10.53 17.90 1.06
C ASP A 157 -10.27 16.76 0.08
N TYR A 158 -11.27 16.44 -0.75
CA TYR A 158 -11.18 15.38 -1.76
C TYR A 158 -11.20 15.95 -3.18
N SER A 159 -10.74 17.19 -3.34
CA SER A 159 -10.70 17.87 -4.64
C SER A 159 -9.62 17.34 -5.58
N GLN A 160 -8.53 16.75 -5.04
CA GLN A 160 -7.43 16.19 -5.83
C GLN A 160 -7.32 14.68 -5.65
N ILE A 161 -7.83 13.94 -6.64
CA ILE A 161 -7.68 12.50 -6.74
C ILE A 161 -7.02 12.15 -8.07
N VAL A 162 -6.02 11.27 -8.01
CA VAL A 162 -5.26 10.80 -9.17
C VAL A 162 -5.29 9.26 -9.26
N ASP A 163 -4.95 8.72 -10.42
CA ASP A 163 -4.72 7.29 -10.60
C ASP A 163 -3.23 6.99 -10.85
N LEU A 164 -2.89 5.71 -10.97
CA LEU A 164 -1.49 5.28 -11.11
C LEU A 164 -0.75 5.91 -12.30
N THR A 165 -1.45 6.33 -13.35
CA THR A 165 -0.81 6.95 -14.54
C THR A 165 -0.22 8.34 -14.23
N PHE A 166 -0.61 8.94 -13.11
CA PHE A 166 -0.01 10.15 -12.55
C PHE A 166 1.40 9.92 -12.00
N PHE A 167 1.72 8.70 -11.57
CA PHE A 167 3.03 8.38 -10.98
C PHE A 167 3.96 7.66 -11.95
N VAL A 168 3.40 6.84 -12.84
CA VAL A 168 4.17 5.99 -13.75
C VAL A 168 3.68 6.11 -15.20
N SER A 169 4.61 6.00 -16.13
CA SER A 169 4.34 5.78 -17.54
C SER A 169 4.65 4.33 -17.92
N LYS A 170 3.92 3.78 -18.90
CA LYS A 170 4.22 2.46 -19.46
C LYS A 170 5.26 2.58 -20.59
N GLU A 171 6.15 1.60 -20.65
CA GLU A 171 7.18 1.45 -21.68
C GLU A 171 7.12 0.00 -22.18
N GLU A 172 6.72 -0.18 -23.44
CA GLU A 172 6.67 -1.50 -24.07
C GLU A 172 8.09 -1.91 -24.49
N LYS A 173 8.55 -3.07 -24.01
CA LYS A 173 9.78 -3.69 -24.50
C LYS A 173 9.48 -5.08 -25.05
N THR A 174 9.85 -5.29 -26.31
CA THR A 174 9.86 -6.62 -26.91
C THR A 174 11.22 -7.25 -26.66
N GLY A 175 11.23 -8.36 -25.93
CA GLY A 175 12.42 -9.17 -25.69
C GLY A 175 12.39 -10.47 -26.49
N ILE A 176 13.57 -10.92 -26.89
CA ILE A 176 13.82 -12.23 -27.51
C ILE A 176 14.74 -13.02 -26.59
N ALA A 177 14.46 -14.30 -26.36
CA ALA A 177 15.46 -15.19 -25.78
C ALA A 177 16.37 -15.70 -26.90
N ILE A 178 17.67 -15.47 -26.76
CA ILE A 178 18.69 -15.98 -27.67
C ILE A 178 19.25 -17.25 -27.06
N ASP A 179 19.36 -18.29 -27.86
CA ASP A 179 20.08 -19.51 -27.50
C ASP A 179 21.59 -19.23 -27.52
N GLU A 180 22.27 -19.42 -26.38
CA GLU A 180 23.69 -19.05 -26.23
C GLU A 180 24.63 -19.87 -27.14
N GLU A 181 24.24 -21.09 -27.53
CA GLU A 181 25.08 -21.98 -28.33
C GLU A 181 24.91 -21.72 -29.83
N SER A 182 23.69 -21.44 -30.28
CA SER A 182 23.39 -21.18 -31.70
C SER A 182 23.33 -19.69 -32.08
N HIS A 183 23.32 -18.78 -31.09
CA HIS A 183 23.03 -17.35 -31.27
C HIS A 183 21.72 -17.06 -32.04
N THR A 184 20.79 -18.02 -32.06
CA THR A 184 19.50 -17.87 -32.73
C THR A 184 18.38 -17.58 -31.72
N VAL A 185 17.28 -17.00 -32.18
CA VAL A 185 16.10 -16.79 -31.32
C VAL A 185 15.48 -18.15 -31.00
N ARG A 186 15.29 -18.45 -29.72
CA ARG A 186 14.54 -19.63 -29.31
C ARG A 186 13.08 -19.48 -29.76
N GLU A 187 12.60 -20.38 -30.62
CA GLU A 187 11.21 -20.39 -31.06
C GLU A 187 10.27 -20.43 -29.84
N GLY A 188 9.26 -19.54 -29.84
CA GLY A 188 8.28 -19.41 -28.76
C GLY A 188 8.67 -18.46 -27.61
N PHE A 189 9.88 -17.91 -27.57
CA PHE A 189 10.34 -16.99 -26.51
C PHE A 189 10.29 -15.51 -26.90
N LEU A 190 9.20 -15.07 -27.52
CA LEU A 190 8.88 -13.65 -27.66
C LEU A 190 8.14 -13.20 -26.40
N TYR A 191 8.78 -12.40 -25.55
CA TYR A 191 8.08 -11.79 -24.41
C TYR A 191 7.94 -10.30 -24.64
N GLN A 192 6.69 -9.83 -24.73
CA GLN A 192 6.37 -8.41 -24.66
C GLN A 192 6.19 -8.06 -23.18
N ALA A 193 7.20 -7.43 -22.58
CA ALA A 193 7.12 -7.00 -21.19
C ALA A 193 6.76 -5.51 -21.18
N VAL A 194 5.54 -5.20 -20.74
CA VAL A 194 5.13 -3.83 -20.43
C VAL A 194 5.79 -3.43 -19.11
N ARG A 195 6.83 -2.59 -19.19
CA ARG A 195 7.54 -2.07 -18.01
C ARG A 195 6.95 -0.73 -17.59
N SER A 196 7.15 -0.37 -16.34
CA SER A 196 6.80 0.94 -15.80
C SER A 196 8.05 1.80 -15.66
N ARG A 197 7.89 3.11 -15.82
CA ARG A 197 8.92 4.11 -15.52
C ARG A 197 8.30 5.16 -14.60
N LEU A 198 9.04 5.57 -13.56
CA LEU A 198 8.62 6.68 -12.71
C LEU A 198 8.57 7.96 -13.55
N ARG A 199 7.53 8.77 -13.35
CA ARG A 199 7.53 10.13 -13.87
C ARG A 199 8.54 11.00 -13.10
N PRO A 200 8.99 12.13 -13.69
CA PRO A 200 9.90 13.05 -13.00
C PRO A 200 9.36 13.44 -11.62
N THR A 201 10.26 13.55 -10.65
CA THR A 201 9.98 13.91 -9.24
C THR A 201 9.16 12.89 -8.43
N VAL A 202 8.66 11.81 -9.05
CA VAL A 202 7.99 10.73 -8.31
C VAL A 202 9.02 9.88 -7.59
N ARG A 203 8.75 9.55 -6.33
CA ARG A 203 9.56 8.63 -5.52
C ARG A 203 8.67 7.63 -4.81
N ILE A 204 9.21 6.45 -4.54
CA ILE A 204 8.62 5.56 -3.53
C ILE A 204 9.17 5.97 -2.18
N VAL A 205 8.33 6.04 -1.17
CA VAL A 205 8.72 6.37 0.20
C VAL A 205 8.51 5.16 1.09
N THR A 206 9.52 4.75 1.85
CA THR A 206 9.37 3.69 2.86
C THR A 206 9.60 4.25 4.26
N LEU A 207 8.73 3.89 5.19
CA LEU A 207 8.97 4.08 6.61
C LEU A 207 9.55 2.79 7.18
N CYS A 208 10.73 2.87 7.77
CA CYS A 208 11.47 1.72 8.29
C CYS A 208 11.80 1.89 9.77
N ASP A 209 12.08 0.78 10.44
CA ASP A 209 12.57 0.77 11.82
C ASP A 209 13.56 -0.38 12.05
N GLY A 210 14.37 -0.31 13.10
CA GLY A 210 15.19 -1.43 13.57
C GLY A 210 16.55 -1.64 12.88
N LEU A 211 17.03 -0.73 12.03
CA LEU A 211 18.41 -0.73 11.52
C LEU A 211 19.12 0.57 11.90
N GLU A 212 20.42 0.45 12.24
CA GLU A 212 21.28 1.59 12.53
C GLU A 212 21.65 2.38 11.27
N THR A 213 21.94 1.65 10.18
CA THR A 213 22.26 2.22 8.86
C THR A 213 21.44 1.48 7.82
N TYR A 214 20.85 2.24 6.89
CA TYR A 214 20.08 1.71 5.78
C TYR A 214 20.90 1.70 4.49
N PRO A 215 20.71 0.71 3.61
CA PRO A 215 21.43 0.65 2.35
C PRO A 215 21.02 1.81 1.43
N THR A 216 22.01 2.41 0.77
CA THR A 216 21.81 3.50 -0.21
C THR A 216 21.38 3.00 -1.58
N THR A 217 21.45 1.69 -1.83
CA THR A 217 20.98 1.05 -3.05
C THR A 217 20.31 -0.27 -2.75
N VAL A 218 19.26 -0.60 -3.49
CA VAL A 218 18.58 -1.89 -3.43
C VAL A 218 18.22 -2.37 -4.83
N ARG A 219 18.07 -3.69 -5.00
CA ARG A 219 17.55 -4.29 -6.23
C ARG A 219 16.09 -4.66 -6.05
N LEU A 220 15.22 -4.12 -6.90
CA LEU A 220 13.79 -4.33 -6.82
C LEU A 220 13.21 -4.79 -8.16
N GLY A 221 12.12 -5.54 -8.06
CA GLY A 221 11.40 -6.07 -9.22
C GLY A 221 12.06 -7.30 -9.82
N ASN A 222 11.38 -7.93 -10.76
CA ASN A 222 11.75 -9.24 -11.29
C ASN A 222 13.07 -9.25 -12.07
N VAL A 223 13.49 -8.08 -12.57
CA VAL A 223 14.73 -7.91 -13.34
C VAL A 223 15.88 -7.39 -12.46
N GLY A 224 15.63 -7.17 -11.16
CA GLY A 224 16.64 -6.65 -10.23
C GLY A 224 17.10 -5.24 -10.57
N THR A 225 16.15 -4.39 -11.02
CA THR A 225 16.40 -2.97 -11.31
C THR A 225 17.01 -2.30 -10.08
N VAL A 226 18.03 -1.47 -10.27
CA VAL A 226 18.68 -0.75 -9.18
C VAL A 226 17.86 0.47 -8.80
N TRP A 227 17.66 0.66 -7.50
CA TRP A 227 17.00 1.80 -6.90
C TRP A 227 17.95 2.48 -5.92
N TYR A 228 17.94 3.80 -5.94
CA TYR A 228 18.79 4.65 -5.13
C TYR A 228 17.98 5.20 -3.96
N GLY A 229 18.44 4.91 -2.75
CA GLY A 229 17.82 5.27 -1.49
C GLY A 229 18.48 6.50 -0.86
N LYS A 230 17.66 7.41 -0.32
CA LYS A 230 18.13 8.53 0.51
C LYS A 230 17.26 8.66 1.74
N GLU A 231 17.89 8.79 2.90
CA GLU A 231 17.19 9.18 4.13
C GLU A 231 16.66 10.61 4.00
N ARG A 232 15.43 10.81 4.46
CA ARG A 232 14.76 12.10 4.44
C ARG A 232 14.07 12.34 5.78
N GLN A 233 13.99 13.59 6.21
CA GLN A 233 13.07 13.96 7.27
C GLN A 233 11.73 14.33 6.65
N ILE A 234 10.70 13.55 6.95
CA ILE A 234 9.33 13.79 6.48
C ILE A 234 8.51 14.27 7.67
N SER A 235 8.28 15.59 7.74
CA SER A 235 7.54 16.23 8.83
C SER A 235 6.03 15.96 8.80
N ALA A 236 5.54 15.29 7.75
CA ALA A 236 4.13 15.11 7.43
C ALA A 236 3.36 14.10 8.32
N PHE A 237 3.90 13.73 9.49
CA PHE A 237 3.22 12.77 10.36
C PHE A 237 3.10 13.23 11.82
N SER A 238 4.14 13.84 12.39
CA SER A 238 4.03 14.45 13.72
C SER A 238 3.10 15.66 13.72
N LYS A 239 3.21 16.49 12.69
CA LYS A 239 2.29 17.59 12.29
C LYS A 239 0.82 17.19 12.44
N GLN A 240 0.55 16.05 11.82
CA GLN A 240 -0.75 15.56 11.42
C GLN A 240 -1.51 14.89 12.57
N LYS A 241 -0.79 14.18 13.46
CA LYS A 241 -1.40 13.54 14.63
C LYS A 241 -2.12 14.56 15.51
N GLU A 242 -1.46 15.69 15.78
CA GLU A 242 -2.03 16.76 16.60
C GLU A 242 -3.24 17.43 15.90
N GLN A 243 -3.16 17.66 14.59
CA GLN A 243 -4.29 18.18 13.83
C GLN A 243 -5.50 17.22 13.92
N ILE A 244 -5.27 15.91 13.81
CA ILE A 244 -6.34 14.92 13.90
C ILE A 244 -6.92 14.86 15.30
N ARG A 245 -6.09 14.89 16.34
CA ARG A 245 -6.55 15.00 17.74
C ARG A 245 -7.51 16.17 17.92
N GLN A 246 -7.17 17.33 17.37
CA GLN A 246 -8.02 18.52 17.42
C GLN A 246 -9.33 18.34 16.65
N HIS A 247 -9.30 17.73 15.45
CA HIS A 247 -10.50 17.47 14.65
C HIS A 247 -11.43 16.42 15.27
N LEU A 248 -10.89 15.42 15.97
CA LEU A 248 -11.67 14.38 16.65
C LEU A 248 -12.35 14.89 17.92
N ASN A 249 -11.89 15.99 18.50
CA ASN A 249 -12.47 16.54 19.71
C ASN A 249 -13.96 16.89 19.51
N GLY A 250 -14.83 16.29 20.32
CA GLY A 250 -16.29 16.44 20.23
C GLY A 250 -16.98 15.57 19.17
N GLN A 251 -16.25 14.76 18.39
CA GLN A 251 -16.86 13.77 17.49
C GLN A 251 -17.36 12.55 18.27
N LYS A 252 -18.50 12.00 17.85
CA LYS A 252 -19.02 10.73 18.40
C LYS A 252 -18.49 9.50 17.66
N GLN A 253 -18.07 9.69 16.42
CA GLN A 253 -17.65 8.62 15.52
C GLN A 253 -16.37 9.03 14.82
N ALA A 254 -15.55 8.04 14.49
CA ALA A 254 -14.36 8.17 13.68
C ALA A 254 -14.25 6.98 12.75
N ARG A 255 -13.32 7.03 11.82
CA ARG A 255 -13.00 5.88 10.98
C ARG A 255 -11.57 5.44 11.19
N ILE A 256 -11.40 4.13 11.35
CA ILE A 256 -10.10 3.47 11.19
C ILE A 256 -9.88 3.35 9.68
N TYR A 257 -8.77 3.88 9.20
CA TYR A 257 -8.39 3.88 7.79
C TYR A 257 -7.14 3.03 7.59
N ALA A 258 -7.23 2.02 6.71
CA ALA A 258 -6.10 1.18 6.32
C ALA A 258 -5.21 1.96 5.34
N LEU A 259 -4.10 2.50 5.85
CA LEU A 259 -3.11 3.15 5.01
C LEU A 259 -2.36 2.13 4.16
N MET A 260 -2.04 0.95 4.72
CA MET A 260 -1.49 -0.21 4.00
C MET A 260 -2.51 -1.35 3.97
N PRO A 261 -2.44 -2.28 2.98
CA PRO A 261 -3.33 -3.43 2.95
C PRO A 261 -3.26 -4.25 4.25
N GLY A 262 -4.41 -4.68 4.77
CA GLY A 262 -4.55 -5.32 6.08
C GLY A 262 -5.49 -4.53 7.01
N LEU A 263 -6.21 -5.25 7.89
CA LEU A 263 -7.04 -4.68 8.97
C LEU A 263 -7.53 -5.82 9.91
N GLY A 264 -6.64 -6.75 10.23
CA GLY A 264 -6.96 -7.98 10.96
C GLY A 264 -6.84 -7.85 12.48
N THR A 265 -7.77 -7.12 13.12
CA THR A 265 -8.15 -7.13 14.55
C THR A 265 -9.68 -7.01 14.70
N THR A 266 -10.25 -7.51 15.80
CA THR A 266 -11.69 -7.69 16.09
C THR A 266 -12.32 -6.51 16.84
N ASP A 267 -12.07 -5.27 16.43
CA ASP A 267 -12.81 -4.15 17.01
C ASP A 267 -14.24 -4.14 16.46
N GLU A 268 -15.22 -3.96 17.34
CA GLU A 268 -16.60 -3.74 16.91
C GLU A 268 -16.68 -2.46 16.08
N TYR A 269 -17.18 -2.59 14.85
CA TYR A 269 -17.39 -1.46 13.95
C TYR A 269 -18.85 -1.40 13.52
N LEU A 270 -19.30 -0.19 13.21
CA LEU A 270 -20.67 0.08 12.75
C LEU A 270 -20.85 -0.36 11.30
N ILE A 271 -19.86 -0.05 10.45
CA ILE A 271 -19.83 -0.40 9.05
C ILE A 271 -18.38 -0.42 8.51
N GLU A 272 -18.12 -1.31 7.56
CA GLU A 272 -16.86 -1.37 6.81
C GLU A 272 -17.12 -0.97 5.36
N ALA A 273 -16.32 -0.04 4.83
CA ALA A 273 -16.23 0.21 3.40
C ALA A 273 -14.94 -0.43 2.89
N SER A 274 -15.07 -1.45 2.04
CA SER A 274 -13.94 -2.16 1.47
C SER A 274 -14.10 -2.41 -0.03
N GLY A 275 -13.01 -2.81 -0.66
CA GLY A 275 -12.91 -3.08 -2.09
C GLY A 275 -12.74 -4.57 -2.37
N ARG A 276 -12.25 -4.89 -3.56
CA ARG A 276 -11.87 -6.27 -3.88
C ARG A 276 -10.64 -6.64 -3.03
N GLY A 277 -10.74 -7.74 -2.30
CA GLY A 277 -9.65 -8.25 -1.47
C GLY A 277 -8.37 -8.46 -2.28
N GLU A 278 -7.24 -8.04 -1.73
CA GLU A 278 -5.93 -8.21 -2.35
C GLU A 278 -5.35 -9.55 -1.93
N LEU A 279 -4.84 -10.31 -2.88
CA LEU A 279 -4.11 -11.53 -2.58
C LEU A 279 -2.65 -11.16 -2.30
N ILE A 280 -2.19 -11.28 -1.06
CA ILE A 280 -0.76 -11.18 -0.75
C ILE A 280 -0.08 -12.54 -0.92
N GLY A 281 1.21 -12.47 -1.22
CA GLY A 281 2.07 -13.60 -1.48
C GLY A 281 3.47 -13.06 -1.77
N GLY A 282 4.28 -13.84 -2.50
CA GLY A 282 5.61 -13.42 -2.91
C GLY A 282 6.46 -14.64 -3.25
N TRP A 283 7.76 -14.43 -3.36
CA TRP A 283 8.72 -15.48 -3.61
C TRP A 283 9.65 -15.68 -2.41
N ASP A 284 9.80 -16.91 -1.97
CA ASP A 284 10.81 -17.30 -0.99
C ASP A 284 12.11 -17.58 -1.76
N MET A 285 13.09 -16.68 -1.61
CA MET A 285 14.37 -16.77 -2.32
C MET A 285 15.21 -17.97 -1.86
N VAL A 286 15.12 -18.34 -0.58
CA VAL A 286 15.91 -19.44 -0.01
C VAL A 286 15.31 -20.78 -0.44
N LYS A 287 13.99 -20.95 -0.30
CA LYS A 287 13.28 -22.18 -0.69
C LYS A 287 12.94 -22.25 -2.18
N ARG A 288 13.22 -21.19 -2.95
CA ARG A 288 12.95 -21.04 -4.38
C ARG A 288 11.52 -21.45 -4.77
N ARG A 289 10.54 -20.96 -4.03
CA ARG A 289 9.12 -21.27 -4.23
C ARG A 289 8.21 -20.11 -3.86
N PRO A 290 6.95 -20.06 -4.33
CA PRO A 290 5.99 -19.06 -3.88
C PRO A 290 5.75 -19.14 -2.35
N LYS A 291 5.61 -17.99 -1.71
CA LYS A 291 5.13 -17.88 -0.32
C LYS A 291 3.64 -18.23 -0.24
N PRO A 292 3.14 -18.71 0.91
CA PRO A 292 1.71 -18.89 1.15
C PRO A 292 0.93 -17.62 0.78
N ARG A 293 -0.24 -17.82 0.17
CA ARG A 293 -1.09 -16.71 -0.27
C ARG A 293 -2.18 -16.48 0.76
N ALA A 294 -2.45 -15.22 1.06
CA ALA A 294 -3.54 -14.83 1.95
C ALA A 294 -4.35 -13.71 1.30
N GLN A 295 -5.66 -13.73 1.47
CA GLN A 295 -6.52 -12.63 1.04
C GLN A 295 -6.62 -11.62 2.17
N ILE A 296 -6.34 -10.36 1.87
CA ILE A 296 -6.38 -9.27 2.84
C ILE A 296 -7.25 -8.13 2.33
N ARG A 297 -7.68 -7.28 3.26
CA ARG A 297 -8.38 -6.05 2.91
C ARG A 297 -7.43 -5.11 2.16
N PRO A 298 -7.86 -4.52 1.04
CA PRO A 298 -7.03 -3.59 0.29
C PRO A 298 -6.75 -2.32 1.11
N ALA A 299 -5.69 -1.61 0.75
CA ALA A 299 -5.46 -0.28 1.28
C ALA A 299 -6.63 0.65 0.91
N GLY A 300 -6.90 1.64 1.76
CA GLY A 300 -8.07 2.50 1.67
C GLY A 300 -9.31 1.95 2.37
N THR A 301 -9.34 0.67 2.77
CA THR A 301 -10.45 0.12 3.56
C THR A 301 -10.67 0.95 4.82
N THR A 302 -11.93 1.26 5.14
CA THR A 302 -12.31 2.03 6.32
C THR A 302 -13.32 1.30 7.19
N ARG A 303 -13.18 1.39 8.51
CA ARG A 303 -14.17 0.93 9.49
C ARG A 303 -14.64 2.09 10.34
N TRP A 304 -15.94 2.36 10.34
CA TRP A 304 -16.53 3.41 11.17
C TRP A 304 -16.78 2.87 12.56
N ILE A 305 -16.28 3.56 13.58
CA ILE A 305 -16.36 3.17 14.99
C ILE A 305 -16.98 4.28 15.82
N THR A 306 -17.56 3.91 16.95
CA THR A 306 -17.96 4.86 18.00
C THR A 306 -16.74 5.22 18.84
N LEU A 307 -16.54 6.51 19.10
CA LEU A 307 -15.49 6.97 20.00
C LEU A 307 -15.95 6.81 21.45
N GLN A 308 -15.22 6.02 22.23
CA GLN A 308 -15.42 5.86 23.68
C GLN A 308 -14.36 6.64 24.45
N ASP A 309 -13.11 6.54 24.00
CA ASP A 309 -11.97 7.31 24.49
C ASP A 309 -11.13 7.72 23.28
N THR A 310 -11.22 9.00 22.94
CA THR A 310 -10.58 9.55 21.74
C THR A 310 -9.06 9.42 21.78
N GLU A 311 -8.43 9.64 22.95
CA GLU A 311 -6.97 9.61 23.03
C GLU A 311 -6.47 8.16 23.00
N ALA A 312 -7.11 7.26 23.74
CA ALA A 312 -6.75 5.84 23.71
C ALA A 312 -6.92 5.25 22.30
N GLN A 313 -8.03 5.55 21.62
CA GLN A 313 -8.28 5.07 20.25
C GLN A 313 -7.34 5.75 19.24
N LEU A 314 -6.99 7.02 19.42
CA LEU A 314 -6.00 7.69 18.58
C LEU A 314 -4.63 7.01 18.72
N GLU A 315 -4.16 6.73 19.93
CA GLU A 315 -2.90 6.00 20.13
C GLU A 315 -2.97 4.56 19.60
N GLN A 316 -4.13 3.90 19.73
CA GLN A 316 -4.34 2.53 19.25
C GLN A 316 -4.25 2.42 17.73
N PHE A 317 -4.73 3.42 16.97
CA PHE A 317 -4.86 3.33 15.51
C PHE A 317 -3.99 4.33 14.74
N TRP A 318 -3.29 5.25 15.40
CA TRP A 318 -2.40 6.19 14.71
C TRP A 318 -1.05 5.56 14.40
N PHE A 319 -0.82 5.20 13.14
CA PHE A 319 0.46 4.67 12.66
C PHE A 319 0.85 3.35 13.34
N THR A 320 -0.15 2.56 13.68
CA THR A 320 0.00 1.23 14.28
C THR A 320 -0.40 0.15 13.30
N HIS A 321 0.13 -1.06 13.49
CA HIS A 321 -0.13 -2.18 12.59
C HIS A 321 -1.17 -3.13 13.18
N HIS A 322 -2.15 -3.49 12.36
CA HIS A 322 -3.25 -4.40 12.67
C HIS A 322 -3.30 -5.51 11.61
N SER A 323 -2.32 -6.40 11.65
CA SER A 323 -2.19 -7.56 10.76
C SER A 323 -1.22 -8.60 11.36
N GLU A 324 -1.44 -9.88 11.07
CA GLU A 324 -0.49 -10.98 11.39
C GLU A 324 0.84 -10.89 10.63
N THR A 325 0.99 -9.93 9.72
CA THR A 325 2.19 -9.73 8.89
C THR A 325 2.69 -8.29 9.00
N ASP A 326 2.61 -7.73 10.21
CA ASP A 326 3.03 -6.36 10.51
C ASP A 326 4.54 -6.17 10.32
N GLU A 327 5.34 -7.22 10.46
CA GLU A 327 6.79 -7.09 10.39
C GLU A 327 7.29 -6.70 9.00
N VAL A 328 6.50 -7.08 8.00
CA VAL A 328 6.76 -6.79 6.58
C VAL A 328 5.94 -5.62 6.07
N GLY A 329 5.20 -4.90 6.93
CA GLY A 329 4.58 -3.62 6.62
C GLY A 329 3.11 -3.65 6.21
N TYR A 330 2.39 -4.74 6.47
CA TYR A 330 0.94 -4.80 6.25
C TYR A 330 0.17 -4.28 7.48
N GLY A 331 -1.06 -3.84 7.24
CA GLY A 331 -2.02 -3.45 8.28
C GLY A 331 -1.75 -2.13 8.96
N LEU A 332 -0.92 -1.25 8.40
CA LEU A 332 -0.75 0.10 8.95
C LEU A 332 -2.07 0.88 8.87
N THR A 333 -2.53 1.40 10.00
CA THR A 333 -3.78 2.16 10.11
C THR A 333 -3.55 3.62 10.52
N CYS A 334 -4.59 4.43 10.33
CA CYS A 334 -4.75 5.75 10.92
C CYS A 334 -6.18 5.89 11.48
N LEU A 335 -6.36 6.56 12.61
CA LEU A 335 -7.67 7.08 13.00
C LEU A 335 -7.90 8.41 12.30
N LEU A 336 -9.03 8.56 11.60
CA LEU A 336 -9.39 9.78 10.91
C LEU A 336 -10.78 10.27 11.36
N PRO A 337 -10.99 11.59 11.44
CA PRO A 337 -12.31 12.14 11.67
C PRO A 337 -13.26 11.76 10.53
N ILE A 338 -14.53 11.69 10.87
CA ILE A 338 -15.62 11.59 9.89
C ILE A 338 -16.32 12.94 9.92
N THR A 339 -16.47 13.59 8.77
CA THR A 339 -17.37 14.73 8.65
C THR A 339 -18.78 14.16 8.50
N PRO A 340 -19.65 14.23 9.52
CA PRO A 340 -21.00 13.72 9.40
C PRO A 340 -21.73 14.64 8.42
N ILE A 341 -22.09 14.13 7.25
CA ILE A 341 -23.08 14.78 6.40
C ILE A 341 -24.44 14.31 6.93
N GLU A 342 -25.04 15.07 7.83
CA GLU A 342 -26.42 14.83 8.28
C GLU A 342 -27.36 14.98 7.07
N LYS A 343 -28.03 13.87 6.72
CA LYS A 343 -29.11 13.76 5.71
C LYS A 343 -29.00 14.77 4.55
N GLY A 344 -28.08 14.53 3.63
CA GLY A 344 -28.14 15.13 2.31
C GLY A 344 -29.32 14.56 1.54
N SER A 345 -30.41 15.33 1.40
CA SER A 345 -31.24 15.27 0.19
C SER A 345 -30.28 15.32 -0.99
N PHE A 346 -30.34 14.33 -1.90
CA PHE A 346 -29.56 14.36 -3.13
C PHE A 346 -29.63 15.77 -3.73
N GLU A 347 -28.52 16.52 -3.71
CA GLU A 347 -28.46 17.75 -4.48
C GLU A 347 -28.65 17.33 -5.95
N GLN A 348 -29.78 17.77 -6.53
CA GLN A 348 -30.19 17.45 -7.90
C GLN A 348 -29.21 18.00 -8.93
#